data_AF-A0A2M7CDY5-F1
#
_entry.id   AF-A0A2M7CDY5-F1
#
_cell.length_a   1.000
_cell.length_b   1.000
_cell.length_c   1.000
_cell.angle_alpha   90.00
_cell.angle_beta   90.00
_cell.angle_gamma   90.00
#
_symmetry.space_group_name_H-M   'P 1'
#
loop_
_entity.id
_entity.type
_entity.pdbx_description
1 polymer ?
#
loop_
_entity_poly.entity_id
_entity_poly.type
_entity_poly.pdbx_seq_one_letter_code
_entity_poly.pdbx_strand_id
1 'polypeptide(L)'
;MGIKVDPKKCVSCMACEMACGYHRDDGFALLSSCIMVTRGREKRDYSGVVLKEEENLVIARPEGLEIRKLGSGVEAEQGKGKEDASAKPLLLREPCDLCSDRKEGPLCLQFCPVNAISMD
;
A
#
# COMPACT_ATOMS: atom_id res chain seq x y z
N MET A 1 -0.48 9.94 13.43
CA MET A 1 -0.13 8.53 13.67
C MET A 1 -0.55 7.76 12.44
N GLY A 2 0.38 7.11 11.77
CA GLY A 2 0.13 6.51 10.45
C GLY A 2 0.94 5.23 10.24
N ILE A 3 0.69 4.55 9.13
CA ILE A 3 1.45 3.35 8.76
C ILE A 3 2.76 3.77 8.09
N LYS A 4 3.88 3.28 8.61
CA LYS A 4 5.19 3.36 7.96
C LYS A 4 5.60 2.03 7.36
N VAL A 5 6.22 2.08 6.19
CA VAL A 5 6.78 0.91 5.52
C VAL A 5 8.27 1.12 5.31
N ASP A 6 9.09 0.18 5.77
CA ASP A 6 10.51 0.07 5.47
C ASP A 6 10.69 -0.84 4.22
N PRO A 7 10.90 -0.24 3.03
CA PRO A 7 10.99 -1.00 1.79
C PRO A 7 12.29 -1.83 1.69
N LYS A 8 13.30 -1.57 2.54
CA LYS A 8 14.54 -2.36 2.57
C LYS A 8 14.37 -3.69 3.32
N LYS A 9 13.38 -3.76 4.22
CA LYS A 9 13.01 -5.01 4.92
C LYS A 9 11.94 -5.80 4.19
N CYS A 10 11.13 -5.15 3.36
CA CYS A 10 10.03 -5.79 2.66
C CYS A 10 10.52 -6.93 1.74
N VAL A 11 9.96 -8.12 1.92
CA VAL A 11 10.23 -9.31 1.08
C VAL A 11 9.13 -9.57 0.05
N SER A 12 8.26 -8.59 -0.18
CA SER A 12 7.23 -8.60 -1.22
C SER A 12 6.29 -9.82 -1.14
N CYS A 13 6.03 -10.36 0.06
CA CYS A 13 5.25 -11.59 0.26
C CYS A 13 3.73 -11.42 0.12
N MET A 14 3.24 -10.17 0.02
CA MET A 14 1.82 -9.81 -0.04
C MET A 14 0.97 -10.15 1.20
N ALA A 15 1.60 -10.55 2.31
CA ALA A 15 0.89 -10.86 3.55
C ALA A 15 0.07 -9.67 4.07
N CYS A 16 0.59 -8.44 3.93
CA CYS A 16 -0.12 -7.22 4.33
C CYS A 16 -1.36 -6.93 3.45
N GLU A 17 -1.26 -7.15 2.14
CA GLU A 17 -2.36 -6.95 1.19
C GLU A 17 -3.46 -7.99 1.39
N MET A 18 -3.07 -9.25 1.59
CA MET A 18 -4.00 -10.32 1.95
C MET A 18 -4.70 -10.04 3.28
N ALA A 19 -3.96 -9.67 4.33
CA ALA A 19 -4.54 -9.45 5.65
C ALA A 19 -5.48 -8.24 5.67
N CYS A 20 -5.16 -7.17 4.93
CA CYS A 20 -6.03 -6.01 4.81
C CYS A 20 -7.28 -6.30 3.98
N GLY A 21 -7.16 -7.00 2.84
CA GLY A 21 -8.33 -7.42 2.05
C GLY A 21 -9.26 -8.34 2.84
N TYR A 22 -8.69 -9.31 3.56
CA TYR A 22 -9.45 -10.21 4.43
C TYR A 22 -10.20 -9.45 5.53
N HIS A 23 -9.56 -8.46 6.17
CA HIS A 23 -10.22 -7.64 7.17
C HIS A 23 -11.45 -6.89 6.64
N ARG A 24 -11.37 -6.38 5.40
CA ARG A 24 -12.41 -5.52 4.83
C ARG A 24 -13.60 -6.29 4.30
N ASP A 25 -13.35 -7.43 3.66
CA ASP A 25 -14.41 -8.18 2.94
C ASP A 25 -14.64 -9.60 3.47
N ASP A 26 -13.97 -10.03 4.54
CA ASP A 26 -13.93 -11.43 5.02
C ASP A 26 -13.55 -12.43 3.90
N GLY A 27 -12.78 -11.96 2.91
CA GLY A 27 -12.47 -12.69 1.69
C GLY A 27 -11.01 -12.54 1.26
N PHE A 28 -10.48 -13.56 0.57
CA PHE A 28 -9.13 -13.52 -0.02
C PHE A 28 -9.11 -12.74 -1.35
N ALA A 29 -9.78 -11.58 -1.37
CA ALA A 29 -9.82 -10.67 -2.49
C ALA A 29 -8.87 -9.48 -2.24
N LEU A 30 -7.82 -9.34 -3.04
CA LEU A 30 -6.85 -8.26 -2.88
C LEU A 30 -7.39 -6.88 -3.29
N LEU A 31 -8.57 -6.84 -3.92
CA LEU A 31 -9.16 -5.63 -4.48
C LEU A 31 -9.75 -4.68 -3.44
N SER A 32 -10.05 -5.12 -2.22
CA SER A 32 -10.49 -4.26 -1.13
C SER A 32 -9.35 -3.72 -0.28
N SER A 33 -8.17 -4.33 -0.35
CA SER A 33 -7.02 -3.91 0.46
C SER A 33 -6.61 -2.46 0.17
N CYS A 34 -6.46 -1.65 1.21
CA CYS A 34 -5.91 -0.29 1.11
C CYS A 34 -4.37 -0.26 0.98
N ILE A 35 -3.70 -1.41 1.12
CA ILE A 35 -2.26 -1.58 0.94
C ILE A 35 -1.97 -2.59 -0.18
N MET A 36 -1.05 -2.28 -1.09
CA MET A 36 -0.74 -3.10 -2.25
C MET A 36 0.76 -3.27 -2.43
N VAL A 37 1.20 -4.47 -2.78
CA VAL A 37 2.58 -4.71 -3.19
C VAL A 37 2.70 -4.55 -4.70
N THR A 38 3.51 -3.60 -5.15
CA THR A 38 3.84 -3.45 -6.58
C THR A 38 5.13 -4.21 -6.90
N ARG A 39 5.19 -4.79 -8.10
CA ARG A 39 6.40 -5.44 -8.62
C ARG A 39 6.74 -4.87 -9.98
N GLY A 40 8.01 -4.50 -10.18
CA GLY A 40 8.52 -4.00 -11.44
C GLY A 40 8.53 -5.09 -12.50
N ARG A 41 8.03 -4.78 -13.70
CA ARG A 41 8.04 -5.73 -14.82
C ARG A 41 9.46 -5.96 -15.38
N GLU A 42 10.31 -4.94 -15.34
CA GLU A 42 11.66 -4.98 -15.93
C GLU A 42 12.74 -5.48 -14.96
N LYS A 43 12.58 -5.20 -13.66
CA LYS A 43 13.50 -5.62 -12.60
C LYS A 43 12.77 -6.60 -11.69
N ARG A 44 13.06 -7.89 -11.82
CA ARG A 44 12.38 -8.98 -11.08
C ARG A 44 12.45 -8.83 -9.55
N ASP A 45 13.49 -8.17 -9.05
CA ASP A 45 13.70 -7.91 -7.62
C ASP A 45 13.29 -6.48 -7.19
N TYR A 46 12.61 -5.74 -8.07
CA TYR A 46 12.11 -4.42 -7.73
C TYR A 46 10.67 -4.53 -7.27
N SER A 47 10.44 -4.29 -5.99
CA SER A 47 9.09 -4.20 -5.42
C SER A 47 8.92 -2.93 -4.61
N GLY A 48 7.70 -2.39 -4.65
CA GLY A 48 7.27 -1.31 -3.78
C GLY A 48 6.05 -1.72 -2.96
N VAL A 49 5.70 -0.88 -2.00
CA VAL A 49 4.44 -0.97 -1.27
C VAL A 49 3.73 0.35 -1.41
N VAL A 50 2.46 0.31 -1.80
CA VAL A 50 1.61 1.48 -1.93
C VAL A 50 0.50 1.39 -0.89
N LEU A 51 0.31 2.44 -0.10
CA LEU A 51 -0.77 2.58 0.86
C LEU A 51 -1.66 3.75 0.44
N LYS A 52 -2.97 3.52 0.41
CA LYS A 52 -3.97 4.58 0.25
C LYS A 52 -4.38 5.09 1.62
N GLU A 53 -4.07 6.35 1.89
CA GLU A 53 -4.64 7.14 2.98
C GLU A 53 -5.83 7.95 2.45
N GLU A 54 -6.52 8.68 3.33
CA GLU A 54 -7.66 9.53 2.99
C GLU A 54 -7.29 10.54 1.88
N GLU A 55 -6.18 11.26 2.08
CA GLU A 55 -5.75 12.35 1.19
C GLU A 55 -4.48 12.02 0.42
N ASN A 56 -3.84 10.87 0.65
CA ASN A 56 -2.53 10.56 0.09
C ASN A 56 -2.42 9.13 -0.47
N LEU A 57 -1.57 8.95 -1.47
CA LEU A 57 -0.91 7.69 -1.76
C LEU A 57 0.52 7.74 -1.24
N VAL A 58 0.82 6.87 -0.30
CA VAL A 58 2.18 6.67 0.23
C VAL A 58 2.82 5.51 -0.53
N ILE A 59 3.91 5.79 -1.22
CA ILE A 59 4.63 4.84 -2.07
C ILE A 59 6.00 4.62 -1.44
N ALA A 60 6.21 3.43 -0.87
CA ALA A 60 7.48 3.02 -0.28
C ALA A 60 8.26 2.15 -1.26
N ARG A 61 9.45 2.60 -1.65
CA ARG A 61 10.37 1.87 -2.54
C ARG A 61 11.79 1.92 -2.00
N PRO A 62 12.70 1.02 -2.42
CA PRO A 62 14.08 0.99 -1.90
C PRO A 62 14.83 2.33 -1.98
N GLU A 63 14.52 3.17 -2.98
CA GLU A 63 15.04 4.52 -3.17
C GLU A 63 14.50 5.56 -2.18
N GLY A 64 13.37 5.32 -1.54
CA GLY A 64 12.75 6.25 -0.60
C GLY A 64 11.22 6.17 -0.56
N LEU A 65 10.66 7.04 0.27
CA LEU A 65 9.22 7.22 0.44
C LEU A 65 8.75 8.41 -0.41
N GLU A 66 7.74 8.19 -1.24
CA GLU A 66 7.09 9.19 -2.08
C GLU A 66 5.63 9.36 -1.61
N ILE A 67 5.18 10.59 -1.37
CA ILE A 67 3.80 10.90 -0.98
C ILE A 67 3.13 11.68 -2.11
N ARG A 68 2.00 11.18 -2.63
CA ARG A 68 1.19 11.86 -3.65
C ARG A 68 -0.16 12.24 -3.08
N LYS A 69 -0.52 13.52 -3.13
CA LYS A 69 -1.86 13.98 -2.69
C LYS A 69 -2.94 13.56 -3.68
N LEU A 70 -4.06 13.09 -3.15
CA LEU A 70 -5.29 12.79 -3.87
C LEU A 70 -6.10 14.08 -4.04
N GLY A 71 -6.83 14.22 -5.15
CA GLY A 71 -7.76 15.35 -5.37
C GLY A 71 -7.13 16.66 -5.86
N SER A 72 -5.83 16.74 -6.10
CA SER A 72 -5.22 17.90 -6.75
C SER A 72 -5.49 17.90 -8.26
N GLY A 73 -6.74 18.03 -8.71
CA GLY A 73 -7.14 18.46 -10.06
C GLY A 73 -6.46 17.82 -11.28
N VAL A 74 -5.87 16.63 -11.15
CA VAL A 74 -5.34 15.85 -12.28
C VAL A 74 -6.21 14.61 -12.44
N GLU A 75 -7.50 14.85 -12.66
CA GLU A 75 -8.26 13.96 -13.50
C GLU A 75 -7.72 14.18 -14.92
N ALA A 76 -7.17 13.12 -15.52
CA ALA A 76 -6.88 12.97 -16.96
C ALA A 76 -5.52 13.36 -17.59
N GLU A 77 -4.49 13.87 -16.90
CA GLU A 77 -3.17 14.05 -17.55
C GLU A 77 -1.97 13.83 -16.62
N GLN A 78 -1.30 12.65 -16.66
CA GLN A 78 0.11 12.57 -16.25
C GLN A 78 0.89 11.33 -16.70
N GLY A 79 0.87 11.05 -18.01
CA GLY A 79 1.78 10.09 -18.65
C GLY A 79 3.24 10.55 -18.78
N LYS A 80 3.89 11.09 -17.73
CA LYS A 80 5.32 11.49 -17.77
C LYS A 80 6.10 11.30 -16.46
N GLY A 81 5.85 10.19 -15.76
CA GLY A 81 6.83 9.58 -14.86
C GLY A 81 6.98 8.10 -15.24
N LYS A 82 8.00 7.38 -14.77
CA LYS A 82 8.02 5.91 -14.88
C LYS A 82 6.82 5.38 -14.07
N GLU A 83 5.65 5.30 -14.72
CA GLU A 83 4.40 4.91 -14.09
C GLU A 83 4.43 3.43 -13.76
N ASP A 84 4.33 3.10 -12.47
CA ASP A 84 3.79 1.81 -12.07
C ASP A 84 2.29 1.82 -12.38
N ALA A 85 1.93 1.51 -13.63
CA ALA A 85 0.54 1.31 -14.06
C ALA A 85 -0.24 0.37 -13.12
N SER A 86 0.48 -0.47 -12.37
CA SER A 86 0.00 -1.37 -11.33
C SER A 86 -0.70 -0.70 -10.15
N ALA A 87 -0.50 0.59 -9.86
CA ALA A 87 -1.11 1.26 -8.70
C ALA A 87 -2.49 1.88 -8.98
N LYS A 88 -2.90 2.01 -10.26
CA LYS A 88 -4.21 2.57 -10.65
C LYS A 88 -5.42 1.89 -9.99
N PRO A 89 -5.46 0.55 -9.80
CA PRO A 89 -6.57 -0.11 -9.11
C PRO A 89 -6.74 0.29 -7.65
N LEU A 90 -5.70 0.82 -6.99
CA LEU A 90 -5.76 1.22 -5.58
C LEU A 90 -6.60 2.50 -5.38
N LEU A 91 -6.68 3.37 -6.38
CA LEU A 91 -7.39 4.65 -6.29
C LEU A 91 -8.89 4.50 -6.01
N LEU A 92 -9.50 3.40 -6.46
CA LEU A 92 -10.93 3.12 -6.29
C LEU A 92 -11.26 2.42 -4.96
N ARG A 93 -10.25 2.03 -4.18
CA ARG A 93 -10.44 1.28 -2.93
C ARG A 93 -10.70 2.21 -1.76
N GLU A 94 -11.24 1.70 -0.67
CA GLU A 94 -11.38 2.49 0.55
C GLU A 94 -10.00 2.86 1.13
N PRO A 95 -9.84 4.07 1.70
CA PRO A 95 -8.61 4.48 2.36
C PRO A 95 -8.36 3.70 3.65
N CYS A 96 -7.10 3.64 4.06
CA CYS A 96 -6.68 3.03 5.30
C CYS A 96 -7.30 3.76 6.50
N ASP A 97 -8.02 3.02 7.33
CA ASP A 97 -8.66 3.46 8.56
C ASP A 97 -7.90 2.97 9.80
N LEU A 98 -6.69 2.43 9.60
CA LEU A 98 -5.85 1.83 10.65
C LEU A 98 -6.52 0.66 11.39
N CYS A 99 -7.47 -0.05 10.75
CA CYS A 99 -8.29 -1.08 11.39
C CYS A 99 -8.95 -0.52 12.67
N SER A 100 -9.63 0.61 12.54
CA SER A 100 -10.16 1.41 13.66
C SER A 100 -11.16 0.66 14.55
N ASP A 101 -11.78 -0.39 14.00
CA ASP A 101 -12.72 -1.29 14.66
C ASP A 101 -12.04 -2.43 15.45
N ARG A 102 -10.71 -2.60 15.30
CA ARG A 102 -9.93 -3.65 15.98
C ARG A 102 -9.12 -3.11 17.15
N LYS A 103 -9.18 -3.81 18.30
CA LYS A 103 -8.39 -3.47 19.49
C LYS A 103 -6.90 -3.71 19.31
N GLU A 104 -6.53 -4.72 18.53
CA GLU A 104 -5.14 -5.11 18.28
C GLU A 104 -4.47 -4.23 17.19
N GLY A 105 -5.19 -3.26 16.64
CA GLY A 105 -4.70 -2.33 15.62
C GLY A 105 -4.59 -2.95 14.22
N PRO A 106 -3.72 -2.44 13.34
CA PRO A 106 -3.68 -2.86 11.95
C PRO A 106 -3.18 -4.29 11.74
N LEU A 107 -3.91 -5.11 10.96
CA LEU A 107 -3.47 -6.47 10.64
C LEU A 107 -2.19 -6.50 9.80
N CYS A 108 -1.95 -5.50 8.96
CA CYS A 108 -0.75 -5.44 8.12
C CYS A 108 0.55 -5.39 8.95
N LEU A 109 0.52 -4.79 10.15
CA LEU A 109 1.63 -4.83 11.11
C LEU A 109 1.82 -6.24 11.68
N GLN A 110 0.73 -6.87 12.13
CA GLN A 110 0.77 -8.18 12.79
C GLN A 110 1.19 -9.32 11.83
N PHE A 111 0.81 -9.21 10.55
CA PHE A 111 1.08 -10.23 9.54
C PHE A 111 2.38 -10.03 8.77
N CYS A 112 3.08 -8.91 8.96
CA CYS A 112 4.35 -8.68 8.28
C CYS A 112 5.44 -9.60 8.86
N PRO A 113 5.90 -10.64 8.16
CA PRO A 113 6.81 -11.65 8.74
C PRO A 113 8.22 -11.10 9.03
N VAL A 114 8.53 -9.92 8.50
CA VAL A 114 9.85 -9.29 8.54
C VAL A 114 9.83 -7.92 9.23
N ASN A 115 8.71 -7.57 9.87
CA ASN A 115 8.53 -6.29 10.58
C ASN A 115 8.94 -5.07 9.72
N ALA A 116 8.58 -5.12 8.43
CA ALA A 116 8.77 -4.01 7.51
C ALA A 116 7.69 -2.94 7.65
N ILE A 117 6.64 -3.17 8.45
CA ILE A 117 5.53 -2.24 8.65
C ILE A 117 5.45 -1.88 10.13
N SER A 118 5.35 -0.59 10.44
CA SER A 118 5.24 -0.07 11.81
C SER A 118 4.24 1.09 11.88
N MET A 119 3.93 1.54 13.10
CA MET A 119 3.18 2.76 13.35
C MET A 119 4.13 3.93 13.67
N ASP A 120 3.67 5.13 13.32
CA ASP A 120 4.19 6.43 13.75
C ASP A 120 3.43 7.04 14.92
#